data_AF-A4C3L4-F1
#
_entry.id   AF-A4C3L4-F1
#
_cell.length_a   1.000
_cell.length_b   1.000
_cell.length_c   1.000
_cell.angle_alpha   90.00
_cell.angle_beta   90.00
_cell.angle_gamma   90.00
#
_symmetry.space_group_name_H-M   'P 1'
#
loop_
_entity.id
_entity.type
_entity.pdbx_description
1 polymer ?
#
loop_
_entity_poly.entity_id
_entity_poly.type
_entity_poly.pdbx_seq_one_letter_code
_entity_poly.pdbx_strand_id
1 'polypeptide(L)'
;MKYIILVLTIFLSVGCNKLANAHDPEKIIDLASQLKDIAAAVDGTLKFSAQQYVTSQALLLAAINNDETKLEPFKGYELKIEIQDNHAILLLCEHDVVLIEDAGCTAQSDVQHWQSTANKACEVTLNASQVCSF
;
A
#
# COMPACT_ATOMS: atom_id res chain seq x y z
N MET A 1 19.04 -16.21 -61.58
CA MET A 1 20.37 -15.80 -61.07
C MET A 1 20.16 -14.49 -60.34
N LYS A 2 20.30 -14.49 -59.00
CA LYS A 2 21.42 -13.84 -58.27
C LYS A 2 21.27 -12.31 -58.46
N TYR A 3 20.66 -11.56 -57.54
CA TYR A 3 21.22 -11.06 -56.27
C TYR A 3 20.10 -10.98 -55.21
N ILE A 4 20.12 -11.81 -54.16
CA ILE A 4 20.79 -11.55 -52.86
C ILE A 4 20.16 -10.35 -52.12
N ILE A 5 19.20 -10.68 -51.25
CA ILE A 5 19.09 -10.24 -49.85
C ILE A 5 19.62 -8.83 -49.57
N LEU A 6 18.76 -7.82 -49.62
CA LEU A 6 18.99 -6.59 -48.86
C LEU A 6 18.11 -6.64 -47.61
N VAL A 7 18.83 -6.85 -46.52
CA VAL A 7 18.42 -7.04 -45.14
C VAL A 7 17.26 -6.11 -44.73
N LEU A 8 16.19 -6.78 -44.32
CA LEU A 8 15.09 -6.29 -43.52
C LEU A 8 15.61 -5.92 -42.12
N THR A 9 15.99 -4.66 -41.90
CA THR A 9 16.22 -4.11 -40.56
C THR A 9 15.20 -3.02 -40.29
N ILE A 10 13.94 -3.44 -40.20
CA ILE A 10 12.87 -2.62 -39.64
C ILE A 10 13.17 -2.47 -38.14
N PHE A 11 13.42 -1.22 -37.78
CA PHE A 11 13.39 -0.63 -36.44
C PHE A 11 12.54 -1.43 -35.44
N LEU A 12 13.19 -2.27 -34.65
CA LEU A 12 12.69 -2.64 -33.32
C LEU A 12 13.29 -1.66 -32.31
N SER A 13 12.94 -0.38 -32.44
CA SER A 13 12.93 0.52 -31.29
C SER A 13 11.76 0.12 -30.42
N VAL A 14 11.89 -1.02 -29.73
CA VAL A 14 11.09 -1.29 -28.54
C VAL A 14 11.65 -0.32 -27.50
N GLY A 15 11.16 0.92 -27.53
CA GLY A 15 11.30 1.79 -26.39
C GLY A 15 10.65 1.04 -25.24
N CYS A 16 11.45 0.58 -24.28
CA CYS A 16 10.92 0.26 -22.97
C CYS A 16 10.17 1.52 -22.53
N ASN A 17 8.84 1.48 -22.56
CA ASN A 17 8.04 2.36 -21.74
C ASN A 17 8.51 2.03 -20.32
N LYS A 18 9.44 2.84 -19.78
CA LYS A 18 9.72 2.84 -18.35
C LYS A 18 8.39 3.17 -17.72
N LEU A 19 7.74 2.14 -17.19
CA LEU A 19 6.48 2.27 -16.52
C LEU A 19 6.64 3.32 -15.44
N ALA A 20 5.75 4.30 -15.47
CA ALA A 20 5.81 5.50 -14.66
C ALA A 20 5.43 5.19 -13.21
N ASN A 21 6.38 4.65 -12.45
CA ASN A 21 6.51 4.75 -10.98
C ASN A 21 7.70 3.89 -10.54
N ALA A 22 8.92 4.35 -10.83
CA ALA A 22 10.12 3.71 -10.34
C ALA A 22 10.34 4.10 -8.86
N HIS A 23 9.50 3.58 -7.97
CA HIS A 23 9.81 3.63 -6.54
C HIS A 23 11.05 2.78 -6.28
N ASP A 24 11.85 3.19 -5.29
CA ASP A 24 12.93 2.35 -4.79
C ASP A 24 12.33 1.11 -4.10
N PRO A 25 12.51 -0.11 -4.65
CA PRO A 25 11.90 -1.32 -4.11
C PRO A 25 12.30 -1.57 -2.65
N GLU A 26 13.56 -1.28 -2.29
CA GLU A 26 14.04 -1.49 -0.92
C GLU A 26 13.31 -0.57 0.05
N LYS A 27 13.15 0.71 -0.33
CA LYS A 27 12.40 1.69 0.46
C LYS A 27 10.94 1.27 0.65
N ILE A 28 10.25 0.87 -0.42
CA ILE A 28 8.83 0.51 -0.31
C ILE A 28 8.64 -0.79 0.49
N ILE A 29 9.54 -1.75 0.39
CA ILE A 29 9.51 -2.98 1.21
C ILE A 29 9.69 -2.64 2.71
N ASP A 30 10.60 -1.74 3.05
CA ASP A 30 10.79 -1.28 4.43
C ASP A 30 9.53 -0.57 4.97
N LEU A 31 8.91 0.27 4.14
CA LEU A 31 7.63 0.91 4.47
C LEU A 31 6.50 -0.11 4.63
N ALA A 32 6.44 -1.15 3.79
CA ALA A 32 5.44 -2.21 3.90
C ALA A 32 5.54 -2.94 5.24
N SER A 33 6.76 -3.30 5.65
CA SER A 33 6.99 -3.97 6.92
C SER A 33 6.51 -3.13 8.10
N GLN A 34 6.80 -1.83 8.09
CA GLN A 34 6.38 -0.91 9.16
C GLN A 34 4.87 -0.63 9.12
N LEU A 35 4.30 -0.52 7.93
CA LEU A 35 2.86 -0.30 7.74
C LEU A 35 2.07 -1.47 8.32
N LYS A 36 2.53 -2.70 8.09
CA LYS A 36 1.92 -3.91 8.63
C LYS A 36 1.83 -3.91 10.16
N ASP A 37 2.90 -3.51 10.84
CA ASP A 37 2.91 -3.42 12.31
C ASP A 37 1.90 -2.38 12.81
N ILE A 38 1.80 -1.24 12.12
CA ILE A 38 0.81 -0.21 12.46
C ILE A 38 -0.61 -0.69 12.13
N ALA A 39 -0.83 -1.33 10.98
CA ALA A 39 -2.15 -1.85 10.58
C ALA A 39 -2.67 -2.86 11.61
N ALA A 40 -1.82 -3.80 12.05
CA ALA A 40 -2.17 -4.76 13.09
C ALA A 40 -2.47 -4.07 14.43
N ALA A 41 -1.69 -3.07 14.82
CA ALA A 41 -1.93 -2.30 16.04
C ALA A 41 -3.24 -1.50 15.97
N VAL A 42 -3.56 -0.90 14.82
CA VAL A 42 -4.79 -0.13 14.59
C VAL A 42 -6.01 -1.05 14.64
N ASP A 43 -5.99 -2.16 13.91
CA ASP A 43 -7.07 -3.16 13.92
C ASP A 43 -7.28 -3.75 15.32
N GLY A 44 -6.19 -4.10 16.02
CA GLY A 44 -6.25 -4.57 17.40
C GLY A 44 -6.80 -3.53 18.37
N THR A 45 -6.38 -2.26 18.22
CA THR A 45 -6.88 -1.16 19.07
C THR A 45 -8.36 -0.91 18.85
N LEU A 46 -8.82 -0.95 17.60
CA LEU A 46 -10.23 -0.82 17.25
C LEU A 46 -11.08 -1.91 17.94
N LYS A 47 -10.60 -3.16 17.92
CA LYS A 47 -11.34 -4.33 18.43
C LYS A 47 -11.33 -4.47 19.95
N PHE A 48 -10.20 -4.18 20.58
CA PHE A 48 -9.95 -4.61 21.97
C PHE A 48 -9.79 -3.45 22.96
N SER A 49 -9.74 -2.20 22.49
CA SER A 49 -9.72 -1.06 23.41
C SER A 49 -11.06 -0.89 24.11
N ALA A 50 -11.03 -0.54 25.39
CA ALA A 50 -12.23 -0.12 26.12
C ALA A 50 -12.74 1.26 25.67
N GLN A 51 -11.87 2.05 25.01
CA GLN A 51 -12.20 3.37 24.48
C GLN A 51 -12.71 3.25 23.05
N GLN A 52 -13.76 4.02 22.75
CA GLN A 52 -14.21 4.22 21.37
C GLN A 52 -13.51 5.44 20.76
N TYR A 53 -13.12 5.32 19.48
CA TYR A 53 -12.43 6.38 18.77
C TYR A 53 -13.36 7.01 17.73
N VAL A 54 -13.59 8.32 17.85
CA VAL A 54 -14.48 9.08 16.95
C VAL A 54 -13.80 9.39 15.61
N THR A 55 -12.46 9.39 15.56
CA THR A 55 -11.70 9.72 14.35
C THR A 55 -10.59 8.71 14.12
N SER A 56 -10.29 8.48 12.84
CA SER A 56 -9.14 7.67 12.40
C SER A 56 -7.82 8.16 12.98
N GLN A 57 -7.63 9.48 13.11
CA GLN A 57 -6.41 10.04 13.69
C GLN A 57 -6.26 9.68 15.17
N ALA A 58 -7.35 9.77 15.95
CA ALA A 58 -7.33 9.38 17.36
C ALA A 58 -7.06 7.88 17.53
N LEU A 59 -7.64 7.05 16.65
CA LEU A 59 -7.37 5.61 16.62
C LEU A 59 -5.90 5.30 16.29
N LEU A 60 -5.34 5.96 15.27
CA LEU A 60 -3.93 5.81 14.89
C LEU A 60 -2.99 6.17 16.04
N LEU A 61 -3.20 7.33 16.66
CA LEU A 61 -2.37 7.79 17.78
C LEU A 61 -2.46 6.82 18.97
N ALA A 62 -3.65 6.31 19.27
CA ALA A 62 -3.81 5.32 20.33
C ALA A 62 -3.08 4.00 20.00
N ALA A 63 -3.19 3.51 18.76
CA ALA A 63 -2.53 2.30 18.30
C ALA A 63 -1.00 2.35 18.39
N ILE A 64 -0.43 3.54 18.21
CA ILE A 64 1.01 3.77 18.36
C ILE A 64 1.40 4.22 19.77
N ASN A 65 0.52 4.15 20.77
CA ASN A 65 0.74 4.62 22.15
C ASN A 65 1.14 6.11 22.24
N ASN A 66 0.64 6.94 21.33
CA ASN A 66 1.03 8.35 21.13
C ASN A 66 2.52 8.54 20.83
N ASP A 67 3.23 7.48 20.42
CA ASP A 67 4.61 7.55 19.97
C ASP A 67 4.66 7.91 18.47
N GLU A 68 4.59 9.21 18.19
CA GLU A 68 4.65 9.75 16.82
C GLU A 68 5.95 9.42 16.10
N THR A 69 7.01 8.98 16.80
CA THR A 69 8.26 8.57 16.14
C THR A 69 8.05 7.35 15.23
N LYS A 70 7.01 6.55 15.48
CA LYS A 70 6.59 5.45 14.61
C LYS A 70 6.04 5.91 13.26
N LEU A 71 5.70 7.20 13.12
CA LEU A 71 5.20 7.78 11.88
C LEU A 71 6.31 8.42 11.03
N GLU A 72 7.51 8.61 11.59
CA GLU A 72 8.67 9.17 10.91
C GLU A 72 9.03 8.48 9.58
N PRO A 73 8.98 7.13 9.45
CA PRO A 73 9.26 6.44 8.20
C PRO A 73 8.35 6.89 7.05
N PHE A 74 7.11 7.26 7.36
CA PHE A 74 6.09 7.63 6.39
C PHE A 74 6.10 9.12 6.04
N LYS A 75 7.11 9.89 6.47
CA LYS A 75 7.24 11.29 6.07
C LYS A 75 7.30 11.43 4.54
N GLY A 76 6.42 12.27 4.00
CA GLY A 76 6.25 12.46 2.56
C GLY A 76 5.19 11.55 1.93
N TYR A 77 4.57 10.66 2.73
CA TYR A 77 3.42 9.86 2.35
C TYR A 77 2.19 10.26 3.15
N GLU A 78 1.03 9.80 2.68
CA GLU A 78 -0.26 9.93 3.38
C GLU A 78 -0.67 8.57 3.94
N LEU A 79 -1.02 8.55 5.22
CA LEU A 79 -1.67 7.40 5.84
C LEU A 79 -3.18 7.66 5.92
N LYS A 80 -3.98 6.79 5.31
CA LYS A 80 -5.46 6.82 5.45
C LYS A 80 -5.93 5.55 6.16
N ILE A 81 -6.88 5.68 7.07
CA ILE A 81 -7.54 4.54 7.72
C ILE A 81 -8.99 4.54 7.32
N GLU A 82 -9.43 3.42 6.75
CA GLU A 82 -10.83 3.11 6.51
C GLU A 82 -11.29 2.05 7.50
N ILE A 83 -12.50 2.22 8.05
CA ILE A 83 -13.10 1.25 8.96
C ILE A 83 -14.20 0.50 8.22
N GLN A 84 -14.07 -0.82 8.15
CA GLN A 84 -15.09 -1.72 7.63
C GLN A 84 -15.54 -2.66 8.75
N ASP A 85 -16.80 -2.52 9.18
CA ASP A 85 -17.35 -3.22 10.35
C ASP A 85 -16.49 -3.02 11.61
N ASN A 86 -15.81 -4.07 12.07
CA ASN A 86 -14.91 -4.06 13.23
C ASN A 86 -13.45 -4.28 12.83
N HIS A 87 -13.10 -3.89 11.60
CA HIS A 87 -11.75 -3.98 11.06
C HIS A 87 -11.27 -2.62 10.56
N ALA A 88 -9.97 -2.38 10.69
CA ALA A 88 -9.32 -1.20 10.14
C ALA A 88 -8.42 -1.59 8.97
N ILE A 89 -8.53 -0.86 7.86
CA ILE A 89 -7.65 -0.97 6.70
C ILE A 89 -6.82 0.30 6.64
N LEU A 90 -5.50 0.13 6.62
CA LEU A 90 -4.52 1.19 6.53
C LEU A 90 -3.99 1.27 5.09
N LEU A 91 -4.04 2.47 4.51
CA LEU A 91 -3.51 2.79 3.20
C LEU A 91 -2.26 3.66 3.36
N LEU A 92 -1.20 3.30 2.64
CA LEU A 92 -0.07 4.18 2.37
C LEU A 92 -0.20 4.75 0.97
N CYS A 93 -0.24 6.07 0.87
CA CYS A 93 -0.45 6.76 -0.39
C CYS A 93 0.60 7.83 -0.69
N GLU A 94 0.81 8.09 -1.97
CA GLU A 94 1.66 9.16 -2.47
C GLU A 94 0.90 9.91 -3.57
N HIS A 95 0.63 11.21 -3.36
CA HIS A 95 -0.11 12.06 -4.31
C HIS A 95 -1.45 11.44 -4.76
N ASP A 96 -2.26 10.96 -3.81
CA ASP A 96 -3.55 10.29 -4.05
C ASP A 96 -3.47 8.97 -4.85
N VAL A 97 -2.27 8.37 -4.95
CA VAL A 97 -2.05 7.01 -5.47
C VAL A 97 -1.79 6.07 -4.30
N VAL A 98 -2.50 4.94 -4.23
CA VAL A 98 -2.21 3.90 -3.22
C VAL A 98 -0.95 3.13 -3.59
N LEU A 99 -0.03 3.02 -2.65
CA LEU A 99 1.20 2.21 -2.77
C LEU A 99 1.04 0.87 -2.07
N ILE A 100 0.46 0.90 -0.87
CA ILE A 100 0.27 -0.27 -0.02
C ILE A 100 -1.07 -0.15 0.69
N GLU A 101 -1.77 -1.28 0.83
CA GLU A 101 -3.02 -1.41 1.57
C GLU A 101 -2.90 -2.62 2.49
N ASP A 102 -3.18 -2.46 3.79
CA ASP A 102 -3.14 -3.55 4.77
C ASP A 102 -4.26 -3.49 5.81
N ALA A 103 -4.95 -4.60 6.04
CA ALA A 103 -5.98 -4.77 7.09
C ALA A 103 -5.43 -5.33 8.42
N GLY A 104 -4.12 -5.58 8.52
CA GLY A 104 -3.44 -5.94 9.77
C GLY A 104 -3.76 -7.34 10.30
N CYS A 105 -4.41 -8.20 9.51
CA CYS A 105 -5.04 -9.42 10.00
C CYS A 105 -4.48 -10.71 9.35
N THR A 106 -4.24 -10.73 8.04
CA THR A 106 -3.67 -11.87 7.30
C THR A 106 -2.53 -11.43 6.41
N ALA A 107 -1.75 -12.39 5.90
CA ALA A 107 -0.86 -12.12 4.77
C ALA A 107 -1.62 -11.73 3.48
N GLN A 108 -2.90 -12.11 3.35
CA GLN A 108 -3.72 -11.74 2.20
C GLN A 108 -4.22 -10.29 2.27
N SER A 109 -4.24 -9.69 3.47
CA SER A 109 -4.58 -8.29 3.61
C SER A 109 -3.46 -7.35 3.19
N ASP A 110 -2.22 -7.82 3.06
CA ASP A 110 -1.07 -7.00 2.65
C ASP A 110 -0.96 -6.91 1.11
N VAL A 111 -1.53 -5.85 0.53
CA VAL A 111 -1.60 -5.63 -0.92
C VAL A 111 -0.57 -4.59 -1.38
N GLN A 112 0.36 -5.04 -2.21
CA GLN A 112 1.48 -4.25 -2.74
C GLN A 112 1.12 -3.59 -4.08
N HIS A 113 0.34 -2.50 -4.05
CA HIS A 113 -0.14 -1.81 -5.27
C HIS A 113 0.97 -1.18 -6.10
N TRP A 114 2.09 -0.79 -5.48
CA TRP A 114 3.26 -0.21 -6.17
C TRP A 114 3.92 -1.13 -7.22
N GLN A 115 3.68 -2.44 -7.13
CA GLN A 115 4.16 -3.42 -8.12
C GLN A 115 3.25 -3.51 -9.35
N SER A 116 2.07 -2.89 -9.30
CA SER A 116 1.10 -2.91 -10.39
C SER A 116 1.57 -2.07 -11.56
N THR A 117 1.11 -2.44 -12.75
CA THR A 117 1.39 -1.67 -13.96
C THR A 117 0.53 -0.42 -14.11
N ALA A 118 -0.54 -0.30 -13.32
CA ALA A 118 -1.47 0.81 -13.33
C ALA A 118 -1.57 1.42 -11.93
N ASN A 119 -1.49 2.75 -11.87
CA ASN A 119 -1.75 3.48 -10.64
C ASN A 119 -3.23 3.36 -10.27
N LYS A 120 -3.49 3.15 -8.98
CA LYS A 120 -4.82 3.14 -8.42
C LYS A 120 -5.00 4.34 -7.52
N ALA A 121 -6.22 4.88 -7.48
CA ALA A 121 -6.58 5.93 -6.55
C ALA A 121 -6.32 5.47 -5.10
N CYS A 122 -6.06 6.42 -4.21
CA CYS A 122 -5.88 6.17 -2.79
C CYS A 122 -7.22 5.87 -2.10
N GLU A 123 -7.77 4.71 -2.45
CA GLU A 123 -9.04 4.15 -2.02
C GLU A 123 -8.87 2.68 -1.67
N VAL A 124 -9.70 2.20 -0.76
CA VAL A 124 -9.70 0.80 -0.34
C VAL A 124 -10.17 -0.11 -1.47
N THR A 125 -9.45 -1.22 -1.66
CA THR A 125 -9.83 -2.29 -2.60
C THR A 125 -10.18 -3.60 -1.89
N LEU A 126 -9.77 -3.75 -0.64
CA LEU A 126 -10.06 -4.92 0.18
C LEU A 126 -11.48 -4.90 0.76
N ASN A 127 -12.01 -6.10 0.96
CA ASN A 127 -13.15 -6.34 1.82
C ASN A 127 -12.66 -7.03 3.10
N ALA A 128 -12.61 -6.29 4.20
CA ALA A 128 -12.05 -6.77 5.46
C ALA A 128 -12.75 -8.04 5.97
N SER A 129 -14.07 -8.14 5.81
CA SER A 129 -14.83 -9.33 6.23
C SER A 129 -14.41 -10.61 5.50
N GLN A 130 -13.84 -10.49 4.30
CA GLN A 130 -13.36 -11.62 3.51
C GLN A 130 -11.92 -11.99 3.83
N VAL A 131 -11.06 -11.00 4.06
CA VAL A 131 -9.61 -11.22 4.28
C VAL A 131 -9.24 -11.38 5.74
N CYS A 132 -10.14 -11.04 6.67
CA CYS A 132 -9.94 -11.14 8.12
C CYS A 132 -10.93 -12.10 8.80
N SER A 133 -11.45 -13.10 8.07
CA SER A 133 -12.43 -14.06 8.58
C SER A 133 -11.77 -15.10 9.50
N PHE A 134 -11.83 -14.88 10.82
CA PHE A 134 -11.43 -15.88 11.83
C PHE A 134 -12.34 -15.84 13.05
#